data_AF-A0A7Y0H754-F1
#
_entry.id   AF-A0A7Y0H754-F1
#
_cell.length_a   1.000
_cell.length_b   1.000
_cell.length_c   1.000
_cell.angle_alpha   90.00
_cell.angle_beta   90.00
_cell.angle_gamma   90.00
#
_symmetry.space_group_name_H-M   'P 1'
#
loop_
_entity.id
_entity.type
_entity.pdbx_description
1 polymer ?
#
loop_
_entity_poly.entity_id
_entity_poly.type
_entity_poly.pdbx_seq_one_letter_code
_entity_poly.pdbx_strand_id
1 'polypeptide(L)'
;MSEDVEPQALDDVARVLQIGDVLPTRNDVTSGIEETVRAHFVKMGYVVPEVKMAVVCRHPDPKHKYLSLTPDVALVDHKIAVEVDPCGQRESPSGFTHRGEEVKDQIRNDLFNEAGWTVIRLRLGATKGMHLGKRDVVVESNGFTAAAQIALLEAVDDAINKRRAKVRLVKKGKSPTPTQRQAHVAHIGSIKECDYTDDGHVFSWYPSLETKGREPMRLAVDGRFLYTCQGFVAEVGLHERPPDQWREYLTDFLQDVDPVQLGTTKWPWGDTLFVPALGREDGTEIVEPSERKTSIDKAAFAFTTNCDALTRWDAETLRDDAQAVIARLHDDAITLGYRIVEVDRFDGRHGPYQSIVVSRVPVPAET
;
A
#
# COMPACT_ATOMS: atom_id res chain seq x y z
N MET A 1 8.53 -24.57 46.90
CA MET A 1 8.39 -24.72 45.43
C MET A 1 7.05 -24.15 45.07
N SER A 2 7.08 -23.16 44.17
CA SER A 2 5.97 -22.50 43.48
C SER A 2 4.78 -22.06 44.34
N GLU A 3 4.91 -20.87 44.93
CA GLU A 3 3.74 -20.02 45.14
C GLU A 3 3.46 -19.32 43.81
N ASP A 4 2.28 -19.60 43.26
CA ASP A 4 1.71 -18.88 42.14
C ASP A 4 1.48 -17.43 42.55
N VAL A 5 2.32 -16.53 42.03
CA VAL A 5 2.07 -15.09 42.09
C VAL A 5 1.08 -14.78 40.97
N GLU A 6 -0.20 -14.72 41.32
CA GLU A 6 -1.22 -14.10 40.49
C GLU A 6 -0.77 -12.68 40.09
N PRO A 7 -0.97 -12.27 38.83
CA PRO A 7 -0.66 -10.91 38.40
C PRO A 7 -1.63 -9.97 39.12
N GLN A 8 -1.10 -9.16 40.04
CA GLN A 8 -1.83 -8.07 40.67
C GLN A 8 -2.53 -7.25 39.59
N ALA A 9 -3.86 -7.31 39.62
CA ALA A 9 -4.74 -6.41 38.91
C ALA A 9 -4.32 -4.97 39.23
N LEU A 10 -3.89 -4.25 38.18
CA LEU A 10 -3.73 -2.81 38.17
C LEU A 10 -5.14 -2.18 38.21
N ASP A 11 -5.77 -2.22 39.37
CA ASP A 11 -6.91 -1.39 39.72
C ASP A 11 -6.57 -0.70 41.04
N ASP A 12 -6.17 0.57 40.95
CA ASP A 12 -6.41 1.61 41.98
C ASP A 12 -5.52 2.84 41.75
N VAL A 13 -5.94 3.70 40.81
CA VAL A 13 -6.42 5.06 41.10
C VAL A 13 -7.27 5.43 39.89
N ALA A 14 -8.58 5.62 40.05
CA ALA A 14 -9.40 6.27 39.04
C ALA A 14 -8.91 7.72 38.86
N ARG A 15 -7.87 7.90 38.04
CA ARG A 15 -7.36 9.21 37.68
C ARG A 15 -8.52 9.92 36.98
N VAL A 16 -9.08 10.93 37.63
CA VAL A 16 -10.04 11.83 37.01
C VAL A 16 -9.31 12.49 35.85
N LEU A 17 -9.53 11.98 34.64
CA LEU A 17 -8.91 12.50 33.43
C LEU A 17 -9.30 13.97 33.26
N GLN A 18 -8.29 14.82 33.11
CA GLN A 18 -8.45 16.25 32.84
C GLN A 18 -8.26 16.54 31.37
N ILE A 19 -8.81 17.66 30.91
CA ILE A 19 -8.57 18.13 29.55
C ILE A 19 -7.07 18.40 29.38
N GLY A 20 -6.49 17.87 28.31
CA GLY A 20 -5.07 17.93 28.01
C GLY A 20 -4.26 16.78 28.57
N ASP A 21 -4.84 15.89 29.39
CA ASP A 21 -4.22 14.62 29.77
C ASP A 21 -3.99 13.73 28.55
N VAL A 22 -3.02 12.84 28.66
CA VAL A 22 -2.64 11.90 27.61
C VAL A 22 -2.88 10.48 28.08
N LEU A 23 -3.43 9.65 27.21
CA LEU A 23 -3.68 8.22 27.42
C LEU A 23 -3.27 7.44 26.18
N PRO A 24 -2.94 6.14 26.30
CA PRO A 24 -2.74 5.29 25.15
C PRO A 24 -3.97 5.30 24.23
N THR A 25 -3.76 5.38 22.92
CA THR A 25 -4.85 5.29 21.94
C THR A 25 -5.45 3.87 21.92
N ARG A 26 -6.73 3.78 21.56
CA ARG A 26 -7.37 2.50 21.18
C ARG A 26 -7.24 2.18 19.69
N ASN A 27 -6.77 3.14 18.89
CA ASN A 27 -6.52 3.00 17.46
C ASN A 27 -5.03 3.17 17.21
N ASP A 28 -4.34 2.05 16.98
CA ASP A 28 -2.90 1.94 16.75
C ASP A 28 -2.51 2.06 15.27
N VAL A 29 -3.48 2.16 14.36
CA VAL A 29 -3.22 2.29 12.92
C VAL A 29 -2.45 3.57 12.64
N THR A 30 -1.32 3.39 11.96
CA THR A 30 -0.37 4.46 11.59
C THR A 30 0.06 4.23 10.15
N SER A 31 0.02 5.28 9.32
CA SER A 31 0.47 5.17 7.93
C SER A 31 1.99 5.16 7.80
N GLY A 32 2.53 4.61 6.71
CA GLY A 32 3.99 4.56 6.51
C GLY A 32 4.67 5.95 6.50
N ILE A 33 3.95 7.00 6.10
CA ILE A 33 4.47 8.37 6.15
C ILE A 33 4.48 8.92 7.59
N GLU A 34 3.48 8.59 8.41
CA GLU A 34 3.46 8.92 9.85
C GLU A 34 4.63 8.23 10.57
N GLU A 35 4.89 6.95 10.29
CA GLU A 35 6.06 6.24 10.86
C GLU A 35 7.38 6.88 10.44
N THR A 36 7.49 7.34 9.19
CA THR A 36 8.69 8.05 8.71
C THR A 36 8.91 9.36 9.49
N VAL A 37 7.84 10.12 9.75
CA VAL A 37 7.89 11.36 10.55
C VAL A 37 8.24 11.05 12.01
N ARG A 38 7.62 10.02 12.59
CA ARG A 38 7.90 9.54 13.95
C ARG A 38 9.37 9.15 14.13
N ALA A 39 9.90 8.30 13.23
CA ALA A 39 11.30 7.89 13.24
C ALA A 39 12.25 9.08 13.10
N HIS A 40 11.86 10.11 12.33
CA HIS A 40 12.66 11.33 12.21
C HIS A 40 12.77 12.10 13.54
N PHE A 41 11.68 12.26 14.28
CA PHE A 41 11.72 12.90 15.61
C PHE A 41 12.60 12.12 16.59
N VAL A 42 12.46 10.80 16.65
CA VAL A 42 13.31 9.93 17.49
C VAL A 42 14.79 10.10 17.12
N LYS A 43 15.11 10.08 15.82
CA LYS A 43 16.48 10.29 15.32
C LYS A 43 17.06 11.64 15.73
N MET A 44 16.23 12.68 15.84
CA MET A 44 16.63 14.03 16.26
C MET A 44 16.66 14.20 17.79
N GLY A 45 16.43 13.14 18.56
CA GLY A 45 16.54 13.14 20.02
C GLY A 45 15.27 13.57 20.76
N TYR A 46 14.13 13.67 20.07
CA TYR A 46 12.85 13.93 20.74
C TYR A 46 12.33 12.67 21.43
N VAL A 47 11.76 12.83 22.62
CA VAL A 47 11.06 11.76 23.33
C VAL A 47 9.68 11.57 22.67
N VAL A 48 9.54 10.49 21.90
CA VAL A 48 8.28 10.09 21.28
C VAL A 48 7.83 8.77 21.89
N PRO A 49 6.61 8.67 22.45
CA PRO A 49 6.10 7.42 23.01
C PRO A 49 6.13 6.25 22.01
N GLU A 50 6.38 5.04 22.52
CA GLU A 50 6.36 3.80 21.72
C GLU A 50 4.96 3.48 21.19
N VAL A 51 3.94 3.74 22.01
CA VAL A 51 2.53 3.61 21.64
C VAL A 51 1.97 4.96 21.20
N LYS A 52 1.08 4.94 20.22
CA LYS A 52 0.38 6.16 19.77
C LYS A 52 -0.48 6.69 20.91
N MET A 53 -0.44 7.99 21.13
CA MET A 53 -1.08 8.63 22.28
C MET A 53 -2.33 9.37 21.84
N ALA A 54 -3.30 9.49 22.73
CA ALA A 54 -4.48 10.30 22.56
C ALA A 54 -4.57 11.38 23.64
N VAL A 55 -5.02 12.58 23.26
CA VAL A 55 -5.17 13.75 24.12
C VAL A 55 -6.64 13.91 24.48
N VAL A 56 -6.93 14.07 25.77
CA VAL A 56 -8.29 14.35 26.25
C VAL A 56 -8.68 15.78 25.88
N CYS A 57 -9.75 15.93 25.12
CA CYS A 57 -10.34 17.18 24.68
C CYS A 57 -11.81 17.27 25.14
N ARG A 58 -12.39 18.47 25.09
CA ARG A 58 -13.85 18.62 25.24
C ARG A 58 -14.54 18.12 23.98
N HIS A 59 -15.68 17.46 24.12
CA HIS A 59 -16.55 17.20 22.98
C HIS A 59 -17.18 18.53 22.51
N PRO A 60 -17.32 18.77 21.20
CA PRO A 60 -17.98 19.96 20.66
C PRO A 60 -19.50 20.05 20.95
N ASP A 61 -20.06 19.14 21.74
CA ASP A 61 -21.49 19.13 22.13
C ASP A 61 -21.62 19.82 23.50
N PRO A 62 -22.63 20.69 23.72
CA PRO A 62 -22.87 21.39 24.98
C PRO A 62 -23.02 20.49 26.22
N LYS A 63 -23.18 19.17 26.06
CA LYS A 63 -23.19 18.19 27.17
C LYS A 63 -21.79 17.86 27.74
N HIS A 64 -20.71 18.45 27.24
CA HIS A 64 -19.35 18.39 27.81
C HIS A 64 -18.82 16.98 28.13
N LYS A 65 -19.00 16.01 27.23
CA LYS A 65 -18.30 14.72 27.35
C LYS A 65 -16.81 14.89 27.02
N TYR A 66 -15.94 14.09 27.62
CA TYR A 66 -14.54 14.00 27.21
C TYR A 66 -14.44 13.18 25.91
N LEU A 67 -13.68 13.68 24.94
CA LEU A 67 -13.32 12.97 23.72
C LEU A 67 -11.80 12.87 23.66
N SER A 68 -11.25 11.79 23.12
CA SER A 68 -9.81 11.65 22.93
C SER A 68 -9.45 11.88 21.47
N LEU A 69 -8.57 12.85 21.18
CA LEU A 69 -8.01 13.07 19.86
C LEU A 69 -6.65 12.38 19.76
N THR A 70 -6.46 11.57 18.72
CA THR A 70 -5.22 10.81 18.50
C THR A 70 -4.39 11.52 17.44
N PRO A 71 -3.43 12.40 17.79
CA PRO A 71 -2.51 12.98 16.82
C PRO A 71 -1.63 11.89 16.19
N ASP A 72 -1.13 12.15 14.99
CA ASP A 72 -0.20 11.22 14.34
C ASP A 72 1.11 11.06 15.11
N VAL A 73 1.67 12.17 15.60
CA VAL A 73 2.82 12.18 16.51
C VAL A 73 2.56 13.11 17.69
N ALA A 74 2.76 12.61 18.91
CA ALA A 74 2.64 13.38 20.14
C ALA A 74 4.02 13.61 20.78
N LEU A 75 4.42 14.87 20.90
CA LEU A 75 5.58 15.28 21.72
C LEU A 75 5.06 15.69 23.10
N VAL A 76 4.85 14.69 23.97
CA VAL A 76 4.10 14.82 25.23
C VAL A 76 4.68 15.87 26.16
N ASP A 77 6.00 15.87 26.35
CA ASP A 77 6.70 16.81 27.25
C ASP A 77 6.55 18.27 26.83
N HIS A 78 6.23 18.51 25.56
CA HIS A 78 6.07 19.84 24.99
C HIS A 78 4.60 20.21 24.73
N LYS A 79 3.65 19.29 24.95
CA LYS A 79 2.24 19.41 24.54
C LYS A 79 2.10 19.84 23.08
N ILE A 80 2.86 19.20 22.19
CA ILE A 80 2.79 19.43 20.74
C ILE A 80 2.21 18.21 20.05
N ALA A 81 1.17 18.44 19.26
CA ALA A 81 0.57 17.46 18.36
C ALA A 81 1.04 17.77 16.94
N VAL A 82 1.61 16.78 16.26
CA VAL A 82 1.96 16.85 14.85
C VAL A 82 0.98 15.97 14.08
N GLU A 83 0.30 16.57 13.10
CA GLU A 83 -0.59 15.86 12.17
C GLU A 83 0.07 15.82 10.79
N VAL A 84 0.08 14.66 10.15
CA VAL A 84 0.66 14.43 8.83
C VAL A 84 -0.47 14.38 7.83
N ASP A 85 -0.62 15.44 7.04
CA ASP A 85 -1.75 15.64 6.14
C ASP A 85 -1.32 15.50 4.67
N PRO A 86 -1.46 14.32 4.03
CA PRO A 86 -1.42 14.21 2.58
C PRO A 86 -2.55 15.02 1.94
N CYS A 87 -2.22 16.04 1.16
CA CYS A 87 -3.16 16.94 0.48
C CYS A 87 -3.13 16.80 -1.05
N GLY A 88 -2.26 15.93 -1.57
CA GLY A 88 -2.14 15.63 -2.99
C GLY A 88 -3.42 15.02 -3.57
N GLN A 89 -3.48 14.94 -4.91
CA GLN A 89 -4.54 14.16 -5.57
C GLN A 89 -4.45 12.70 -5.13
N ARG A 90 -5.61 12.08 -4.93
CA ARG A 90 -5.72 10.67 -4.56
C ARG A 90 -5.26 9.83 -5.76
N GLU A 91 -4.04 9.30 -5.73
CA GLU A 91 -3.47 8.53 -6.84
C GLU A 91 -3.95 7.07 -6.86
N SER A 92 -4.63 6.58 -5.81
CA SER A 92 -5.21 5.24 -5.73
C SER A 92 -6.54 5.21 -4.97
N PRO A 93 -7.42 4.21 -5.21
CA PRO A 93 -8.68 4.04 -4.47
C PRO A 93 -8.50 3.82 -2.95
N SER A 94 -7.33 3.33 -2.52
CA SER A 94 -6.95 3.14 -1.13
C SER A 94 -6.18 4.32 -0.51
N GLY A 95 -5.74 5.29 -1.32
CA GLY A 95 -5.01 6.46 -0.83
C GLY A 95 -5.89 7.34 0.06
N PHE A 96 -5.29 8.14 0.94
CA PHE A 96 -6.01 9.09 1.78
C PHE A 96 -5.60 10.52 1.41
N THR A 97 -6.55 11.47 1.41
CA THR A 97 -6.28 12.89 1.16
C THR A 97 -7.12 13.74 2.10
N HIS A 98 -6.50 14.77 2.68
CA HIS A 98 -7.14 15.77 3.52
C HIS A 98 -7.72 16.94 2.72
N ARG A 99 -7.61 16.90 1.39
CA ARG A 99 -8.20 17.94 0.53
C ARG A 99 -9.73 17.84 0.62
N GLY A 100 -10.39 18.93 1.05
CA GLY A 100 -11.84 18.97 1.28
C GLY A 100 -12.28 18.70 2.72
N GLU A 101 -11.33 18.38 3.62
CA GLU A 101 -11.60 18.11 5.04
C GLU A 101 -11.22 19.30 5.96
N GLU A 102 -10.97 20.48 5.38
CA GLU A 102 -10.38 21.63 6.09
C GLU A 102 -11.21 22.10 7.29
N VAL A 103 -12.54 22.03 7.19
CA VAL A 103 -13.44 22.43 8.30
C VAL A 103 -13.30 21.46 9.48
N LYS A 104 -13.26 20.15 9.22
CA LYS A 104 -13.09 19.14 10.28
C LYS A 104 -11.71 19.27 10.91
N ASP A 105 -10.69 19.47 10.09
CA ASP A 105 -9.31 19.66 10.54
C ASP A 105 -9.13 20.94 11.35
N GLN A 106 -9.85 22.01 11.02
CA GLN A 106 -9.87 23.24 11.83
C GLN A 106 -10.53 23.02 13.19
N ILE A 107 -11.69 22.35 13.25
CA ILE A 107 -12.35 21.99 14.52
C ILE A 107 -11.40 21.18 15.38
N ARG A 108 -10.69 20.21 14.78
CA ARG A 108 -9.71 19.37 15.48
C ARG A 108 -8.55 20.21 16.05
N ASN A 109 -8.04 21.19 15.30
CA ASN A 109 -7.03 22.13 15.81
C ASN A 109 -7.54 22.91 17.02
N ASP A 110 -8.77 23.42 16.96
CA ASP A 110 -9.37 24.21 18.02
C ASP A 110 -9.54 23.37 19.30
N LEU A 111 -9.96 22.12 19.17
CA LEU A 111 -10.07 21.17 20.30
C LEU A 111 -8.72 20.85 20.97
N PHE A 112 -7.65 20.68 20.20
CA PHE A 112 -6.30 20.55 20.75
C PHE A 112 -5.85 21.83 21.46
N ASN A 113 -6.07 23.00 20.84
CA ASN A 113 -5.70 24.30 21.42
C ASN A 113 -6.43 24.55 22.74
N GLU A 114 -7.74 24.25 22.81
CA GLU A 114 -8.53 24.31 24.04
C GLU A 114 -8.01 23.35 25.13
N ALA A 115 -7.44 22.21 24.72
CA ALA A 115 -6.77 21.29 25.62
C ALA A 115 -5.35 21.72 26.02
N GLY A 116 -4.90 22.88 25.58
CA GLY A 116 -3.57 23.42 25.86
C GLY A 116 -2.45 22.76 25.04
N TRP A 117 -2.80 22.11 23.93
CA TRP A 117 -1.86 21.52 22.98
C TRP A 117 -1.65 22.42 21.77
N THR A 118 -0.41 22.53 21.31
CA THR A 118 -0.10 23.22 20.05
C THR A 118 -0.14 22.22 18.91
N VAL A 119 -0.96 22.49 17.89
CA VAL A 119 -0.97 21.67 16.66
C VAL A 119 -0.05 22.25 15.60
N ILE A 120 0.77 21.40 15.00
CA ILE A 120 1.60 21.70 13.83
C ILE A 120 1.24 20.69 12.74
N ARG A 121 0.64 21.16 11.65
CA ARG A 121 0.30 20.28 10.53
C ARG A 121 1.40 20.26 9.49
N LEU A 122 1.85 19.06 9.11
CA LEU A 122 2.71 18.81 7.96
C LEU A 122 1.84 18.54 6.74
N ARG A 123 1.61 19.57 5.92
CA ARG A 123 0.71 19.54 4.76
C ARG A 123 1.48 19.17 3.51
N LEU A 124 1.46 17.89 3.12
CA LEU A 124 2.20 17.35 1.97
C LEU A 124 1.39 17.46 0.67
N GLY A 125 2.00 17.88 -0.43
CA GLY A 125 1.28 18.13 -1.69
C GLY A 125 0.36 19.36 -1.64
N ALA A 126 0.63 20.30 -0.73
CA ALA A 126 -0.17 21.50 -0.51
C ALA A 126 0.52 22.74 -1.08
N THR A 127 -0.27 23.75 -1.48
CA THR A 127 0.24 25.02 -2.05
C THR A 127 0.08 26.17 -1.06
N LYS A 128 0.77 27.29 -1.33
CA LYS A 128 0.69 28.50 -0.50
C LYS A 128 -0.76 28.92 -0.27
N GLY A 129 -1.13 29.13 0.99
CA GLY A 129 -2.49 29.48 1.40
C GLY A 129 -3.31 28.29 1.91
N MET A 130 -2.87 27.06 1.66
CA MET A 130 -3.52 25.85 2.16
C MET A 130 -3.08 25.46 3.58
N HIS A 131 -2.69 26.40 4.43
CA HIS A 131 -2.39 26.14 5.85
C HIS A 131 -3.67 26.30 6.68
N LEU A 132 -3.76 25.59 7.80
CA LEU A 132 -4.87 25.71 8.75
C LEU A 132 -4.38 26.35 10.05
N GLY A 133 -3.24 25.89 10.56
CA GLY A 133 -2.56 26.41 11.73
C GLY A 133 -1.57 27.53 11.41
N LYS A 134 -1.28 28.36 12.42
CA LYS A 134 -0.32 29.47 12.33
C LYS A 134 1.15 29.01 12.29
N ARG A 135 1.40 27.72 12.52
CA ARG A 135 2.74 27.09 12.59
C ARG A 135 2.93 25.99 11.56
N ASP A 136 1.96 25.78 10.67
CA ASP A 136 1.97 24.67 9.71
C ASP A 136 3.18 24.73 8.78
N VAL A 137 3.56 23.55 8.33
CA VAL A 137 4.56 23.36 7.28
C VAL A 137 3.86 22.91 6.01
N VAL A 138 3.77 23.83 5.05
CA VAL A 138 3.16 23.61 3.74
C VAL A 138 4.23 23.16 2.76
N VAL A 139 4.11 21.96 2.23
CA VAL A 139 5.08 21.33 1.33
C VAL A 139 4.44 21.06 -0.02
N GLU A 140 4.99 21.63 -1.09
CA GLU A 140 4.44 21.44 -2.44
C GLU A 140 4.71 20.02 -3.01
N SER A 141 5.62 19.27 -2.38
CA SER A 141 5.88 17.85 -2.68
C SER A 141 4.97 16.94 -1.85
N ASN A 142 4.55 15.81 -2.42
CA ASN A 142 3.78 14.77 -1.71
C ASN A 142 4.61 14.01 -0.65
N GLY A 143 5.93 14.15 -0.64
CA GLY A 143 6.83 13.38 0.25
C GLY A 143 7.48 14.21 1.36
N PHE A 144 7.89 13.52 2.43
CA PHE A 144 8.63 14.10 3.57
C PHE A 144 10.12 14.28 3.28
N THR A 145 10.42 15.21 2.38
CA THR A 145 11.78 15.54 1.92
C THR A 145 12.68 16.11 3.03
N ALA A 146 14.01 16.17 2.81
CA ALA A 146 14.95 16.79 3.74
C ALA A 146 14.61 18.26 4.07
N ALA A 147 14.11 19.02 3.11
CA ALA A 147 13.66 20.39 3.35
C ALA A 147 12.38 20.45 4.22
N ALA A 148 11.48 19.47 4.06
CA ALA A 148 10.29 19.33 4.91
C ALA A 148 10.66 18.93 6.34
N GLN A 149 11.64 18.04 6.50
CA GLN A 149 12.21 17.63 7.79
C GLN A 149 12.74 18.85 8.57
N ILE A 150 13.64 19.63 7.95
CA ILE A 150 14.19 20.85 8.57
C ILE A 150 13.08 21.83 8.95
N ALA A 151 12.15 22.09 8.04
CA ALA A 151 11.06 23.03 8.29
C ALA A 151 10.14 22.58 9.43
N LEU A 152 9.87 21.27 9.55
CA LEU A 152 9.07 20.71 10.63
C LEU A 152 9.77 20.84 11.98
N LEU A 153 11.06 20.50 12.06
CA LEU A 153 11.85 20.66 13.27
C LEU A 153 11.89 22.11 13.72
N GLU A 154 12.15 23.05 12.80
CA GLU A 154 12.14 24.47 13.15
C GLU A 154 10.75 24.96 13.63
N ALA A 155 9.66 24.40 13.09
CA ALA A 155 8.31 24.74 13.53
C ALA A 155 8.03 24.27 14.96
N VAL A 156 8.49 23.06 15.28
CA VAL A 156 8.45 22.48 16.63
C VAL A 156 9.34 23.28 17.58
N ASP A 157 10.58 23.58 17.20
CA ASP A 157 11.50 24.39 18.01
C ASP A 157 10.93 25.77 18.30
N ASP A 158 10.34 26.44 17.32
CA ASP A 158 9.69 27.72 17.53
C ASP A 158 8.48 27.62 18.46
N ALA A 159 7.77 26.48 18.47
CA ALA A 159 6.67 26.25 19.40
C ALA A 159 7.18 26.02 20.83
N ILE A 160 8.17 25.14 21.01
CA ILE A 160 8.81 24.85 22.29
C ILE A 160 9.38 26.14 22.92
N ASN A 161 10.09 26.92 22.11
CA ASN A 161 10.73 28.16 22.55
C ASN A 161 9.78 29.37 22.54
N LYS A 162 8.48 29.18 22.32
CA LYS A 162 7.44 30.23 22.28
C LYS A 162 7.78 31.41 21.35
N ARG A 163 8.53 31.16 20.26
CA ARG A 163 8.86 32.17 19.26
C ARG A 163 7.64 32.50 18.41
N ARG A 164 7.67 33.63 17.70
CA ARG A 164 6.58 34.11 16.85
C ARG A 164 6.12 33.00 15.88
N ALA A 165 4.82 32.71 15.88
CA ALA A 165 4.24 31.73 14.97
C ALA A 165 4.39 32.21 13.50
N LYS A 166 4.83 31.29 12.63
CA LYS A 166 4.92 31.49 11.19
C LYS A 166 4.62 30.19 10.45
N VAL A 167 3.88 30.31 9.35
CA VAL A 167 3.69 29.23 8.40
C VAL A 167 4.95 29.10 7.56
N ARG A 168 5.45 27.89 7.41
CA ARG A 168 6.62 27.59 6.57
C ARG A 168 6.15 27.06 5.23
N LEU A 169 6.72 27.58 4.15
CA LEU A 169 6.48 27.09 2.80
C LEU A 169 7.74 26.41 2.27
N VAL A 170 7.64 25.12 2.02
CA VAL A 170 8.68 24.30 1.39
C VAL A 170 8.29 24.11 -0.06
N LYS A 171 8.98 24.84 -0.94
CA LYS A 171 8.76 24.71 -2.38
C LYS A 171 9.24 23.35 -2.87
N LYS A 172 8.57 22.81 -3.90
CA LYS A 172 9.02 21.60 -4.58
C LYS A 172 10.38 21.91 -5.19
N GLY A 173 11.42 21.25 -4.70
CA GLY A 173 12.76 21.36 -5.28
C GLY A 173 12.68 21.05 -6.78
N LYS A 174 13.49 21.74 -7.59
CA LYS A 174 13.70 21.28 -8.96
C LYS A 174 14.21 19.85 -8.86
N SER A 175 13.48 18.89 -9.44
CA SER A 175 14.04 17.57 -9.67
C SER A 175 15.41 17.78 -10.33
N PRO A 176 16.47 17.05 -9.93
CA PRO A 176 17.75 17.13 -10.60
C PRO A 176 17.47 17.08 -12.10
N THR A 177 17.92 18.11 -12.83
CA THR A 177 17.84 18.08 -14.28
C THR A 177 18.54 16.78 -14.67
N PRO A 178 17.85 15.80 -15.28
CA PRO A 178 18.52 14.60 -15.72
C PRO A 178 19.65 15.08 -16.62
N THR A 179 20.88 14.63 -16.35
CA THR A 179 22.00 14.80 -17.27
C THR A 179 21.47 14.49 -18.67
N GLN A 180 21.62 15.39 -19.64
CA GLN A 180 21.12 15.17 -21.00
C GLN A 180 21.62 13.81 -21.48
N ARG A 181 20.71 12.84 -21.56
CA ARG A 181 20.99 11.48 -22.00
C ARG A 181 20.66 11.40 -23.48
N GLN A 182 21.50 10.69 -24.22
CA GLN A 182 21.46 10.65 -25.67
C GLN A 182 20.13 10.04 -26.14
N ALA A 183 19.49 10.70 -27.10
CA ALA A 183 18.08 10.53 -27.47
C ALA A 183 17.70 9.19 -28.14
N HIS A 184 18.65 8.27 -28.37
CA HIS A 184 18.46 7.06 -29.17
C HIS A 184 18.45 5.75 -28.35
N VAL A 185 18.50 5.81 -27.02
CA VAL A 185 18.55 4.62 -26.16
C VAL A 185 17.28 4.54 -25.33
N ALA A 186 16.55 3.41 -25.45
CA ALA A 186 15.44 3.08 -24.55
C ALA A 186 15.94 3.09 -23.11
N HIS A 187 15.48 4.04 -22.31
CA HIS A 187 16.06 4.20 -20.99
C HIS A 187 15.24 3.41 -19.97
N ILE A 188 15.90 2.46 -19.30
CA ILE A 188 15.33 1.67 -18.21
C ILE A 188 15.71 2.35 -16.89
N GLY A 189 14.75 2.59 -15.99
CA GLY A 189 14.99 3.07 -14.63
C GLY A 189 15.69 2.02 -13.75
N SER A 190 15.86 2.31 -12.46
CA SER A 190 16.29 1.26 -11.52
C SER A 190 15.22 0.18 -11.44
N ILE A 191 15.63 -1.09 -11.59
CA ILE A 191 14.79 -2.26 -11.35
C ILE A 191 14.80 -2.50 -9.83
N LYS A 192 13.62 -2.67 -9.25
CA LYS A 192 13.44 -2.91 -7.81
C LYS A 192 12.48 -4.06 -7.59
N GLU A 193 12.71 -4.83 -6.55
CA GLU A 193 11.72 -5.78 -6.01
C GLU A 193 10.41 -5.04 -5.68
N CYS A 194 9.30 -5.74 -5.87
CA CYS A 194 7.97 -5.21 -5.61
C CYS A 194 7.38 -5.86 -4.36
N ASP A 195 7.21 -5.04 -3.31
CA ASP A 195 6.75 -5.47 -1.97
C ASP A 195 5.36 -6.14 -1.96
N TYR A 196 4.61 -6.08 -3.06
CA TYR A 196 3.23 -6.57 -3.18
C TYR A 196 3.09 -7.87 -3.98
N THR A 197 4.22 -8.51 -4.33
CA THR A 197 4.29 -9.67 -5.21
C THR A 197 5.29 -10.68 -4.69
N ASP A 198 5.08 -11.97 -4.93
CA ASP A 198 5.97 -13.02 -4.39
C ASP A 198 7.34 -13.03 -5.10
N ASP A 199 7.39 -12.67 -6.38
CA ASP A 199 8.60 -12.70 -7.22
C ASP A 199 8.61 -11.60 -8.32
N GLY A 200 7.93 -10.49 -8.05
CA GLY A 200 7.79 -9.40 -9.00
C GLY A 200 8.84 -8.29 -8.82
N HIS A 201 9.22 -7.67 -9.93
CA HIS A 201 10.06 -6.48 -9.94
C HIS A 201 9.39 -5.37 -10.75
N VAL A 202 9.67 -4.11 -10.44
CA VAL A 202 9.12 -2.94 -11.13
C VAL A 202 10.21 -1.99 -11.60
N PHE A 203 9.98 -1.35 -12.74
CA PHE A 203 10.86 -0.31 -13.27
C PHE A 203 10.07 0.70 -14.11
N SER A 204 10.72 1.80 -14.48
CA SER A 204 10.16 2.76 -15.44
C SER A 204 10.92 2.68 -16.75
N TRP A 205 10.19 2.48 -17.84
CA TRP A 205 10.72 2.61 -19.20
C TRP A 205 10.45 4.00 -19.74
N TYR A 206 11.41 4.54 -20.48
CA TYR A 206 11.29 5.82 -21.18
C TYR A 206 11.51 5.56 -22.67
N PRO A 207 10.43 5.38 -23.44
CA PRO A 207 10.49 5.02 -24.87
C PRO A 207 11.14 6.10 -25.73
N SER A 208 10.98 7.35 -25.33
CA SER A 208 11.63 8.50 -25.94
C SER A 208 12.02 9.48 -24.85
N LEU A 209 13.20 10.08 -24.97
CA LEU A 209 13.65 11.15 -24.07
C LEU A 209 13.16 12.53 -24.51
N GLU A 210 12.62 12.65 -25.73
CA GLU A 210 12.01 13.88 -26.25
C GLU A 210 10.61 14.10 -25.65
N THR A 211 9.91 13.00 -25.39
CA THR A 211 8.64 13.02 -24.67
C THR A 211 8.90 12.75 -23.19
N LYS A 212 8.22 13.48 -22.29
CA LYS A 212 8.30 13.21 -20.84
C LYS A 212 7.56 11.93 -20.43
N GLY A 213 7.22 11.07 -21.40
CA GLY A 213 6.48 9.83 -21.18
C GLY A 213 7.34 8.86 -20.40
N ARG A 214 6.78 8.31 -19.32
CA ARG A 214 7.34 7.16 -18.63
C ARG A 214 6.27 6.08 -18.61
N GLU A 215 6.67 4.87 -18.96
CA GLU A 215 5.83 3.70 -18.88
C GLU A 215 6.22 2.88 -17.65
N PRO A 216 5.30 2.69 -16.68
CA PRO A 216 5.54 1.78 -15.57
C PRO A 216 5.49 0.34 -16.09
N MET A 217 6.59 -0.37 -15.88
CA MET A 217 6.76 -1.75 -16.31
C MET A 217 6.91 -2.66 -15.09
N ARG A 218 6.44 -3.90 -15.23
CA ARG A 218 6.55 -4.94 -14.21
C ARG A 218 7.16 -6.19 -14.82
N LEU A 219 8.12 -6.78 -14.13
CA LEU A 219 8.66 -8.10 -14.38
C LEU A 219 8.00 -9.07 -13.41
N ALA A 220 7.45 -10.17 -13.92
CA ALA A 220 6.79 -11.21 -13.14
C ALA A 220 7.55 -12.52 -13.24
N VAL A 221 7.38 -13.40 -12.23
CA VAL A 221 8.03 -14.71 -12.18
C VAL A 221 9.55 -14.57 -12.29
N ASP A 222 10.11 -13.78 -11.37
CA ASP A 222 11.54 -13.52 -11.27
C ASP A 222 12.18 -12.98 -12.57
N GLY A 223 11.45 -12.14 -13.30
CA GLY A 223 11.95 -11.58 -14.56
C GLY A 223 11.68 -12.41 -15.81
N ARG A 224 11.00 -13.55 -15.71
CA ARG A 224 10.64 -14.33 -16.91
C ARG A 224 9.71 -13.57 -17.85
N PHE A 225 8.71 -12.87 -17.33
CA PHE A 225 7.68 -12.21 -18.13
C PHE A 225 7.62 -10.70 -17.88
N LEU A 226 7.43 -9.93 -18.94
CA LEU A 226 7.26 -8.48 -18.92
C LEU A 226 5.78 -8.08 -19.03
N TYR A 227 5.38 -7.10 -18.24
CA TYR A 227 4.03 -6.59 -18.12
C TYR A 227 4.00 -5.06 -18.10
N THR A 228 2.90 -4.49 -18.60
CA THR A 228 2.47 -3.10 -18.32
C THR A 228 1.27 -3.10 -17.38
N CYS A 229 0.70 -1.92 -17.11
CA CYS A 229 -0.59 -1.83 -16.44
C CYS A 229 -1.77 -2.37 -17.27
N GLN A 230 -1.60 -2.51 -18.60
CA GLN A 230 -2.63 -2.99 -19.51
C GLN A 230 -2.61 -4.52 -19.65
N GLY A 231 -1.44 -5.17 -19.50
CA GLY A 231 -1.35 -6.62 -19.55
C GLY A 231 0.05 -7.14 -19.83
N PHE A 232 0.10 -8.41 -20.20
CA PHE A 232 1.28 -9.13 -20.64
C PHE A 232 1.84 -8.55 -21.93
N VAL A 233 3.16 -8.35 -21.96
CA VAL A 233 3.90 -7.87 -23.12
C VAL A 233 4.61 -9.02 -23.82
N ALA A 234 5.51 -9.70 -23.11
CA ALA A 234 6.36 -10.73 -23.69
C ALA A 234 7.05 -11.58 -22.61
N GLU A 235 7.50 -12.76 -23.00
CA GLU A 235 8.51 -13.52 -22.26
C GLU A 235 9.88 -12.95 -22.60
N VAL A 236 10.58 -12.42 -21.58
CA VAL A 236 11.89 -11.75 -21.72
C VAL A 236 13.03 -12.56 -21.11
N GLY A 237 12.73 -13.66 -20.42
CA GLY A 237 13.71 -14.66 -20.01
C GLY A 237 14.77 -14.16 -19.02
N LEU A 238 14.53 -13.06 -18.30
CA LEU A 238 15.56 -12.49 -17.41
C LEU A 238 15.88 -13.37 -16.20
N HIS A 239 14.96 -14.26 -15.79
CA HIS A 239 15.19 -15.27 -14.76
C HIS A 239 16.39 -16.20 -15.03
N GLU A 240 16.84 -16.32 -16.29
CA GLU A 240 18.02 -17.11 -16.66
C GLU A 240 19.31 -16.27 -16.70
N ARG A 241 19.23 -15.00 -16.31
CA ARG A 241 20.31 -14.01 -16.43
C ARG A 241 20.64 -13.36 -15.09
N PRO A 242 21.92 -13.02 -14.85
CA PRO A 242 22.31 -12.21 -13.70
C PRO A 242 21.59 -10.85 -13.65
N PRO A 243 21.10 -10.38 -12.48
CA PRO A 243 20.35 -9.11 -12.35
C PRO A 243 21.07 -7.86 -12.86
N ASP A 244 22.40 -7.84 -12.83
CA ASP A 244 23.22 -6.72 -13.34
C ASP A 244 23.15 -6.57 -14.86
N GLN A 245 22.78 -7.64 -15.59
CA GLN A 245 22.60 -7.63 -17.05
C GLN A 245 21.18 -7.29 -17.49
N TRP A 246 20.21 -7.30 -16.57
CA TRP A 246 18.79 -7.15 -16.92
C TRP A 246 18.51 -5.81 -17.62
N ARG A 247 19.18 -4.75 -17.17
CA ARG A 247 18.94 -3.40 -17.68
C ARG A 247 19.38 -3.24 -19.13
N GLU A 248 20.54 -3.81 -19.48
CA GLU A 248 21.07 -3.81 -20.84
C GLU A 248 20.14 -4.62 -21.75
N TYR A 249 19.79 -5.84 -21.33
CA TYR A 249 18.88 -6.70 -22.09
C TYR A 249 17.52 -6.03 -22.35
N LEU A 250 16.92 -5.42 -21.33
CA LEU A 250 15.64 -4.71 -21.49
C LEU A 250 15.76 -3.46 -22.36
N THR A 251 16.92 -2.81 -22.38
CA THR A 251 17.17 -1.66 -23.25
C THR A 251 17.13 -2.09 -24.71
N ASP A 252 17.83 -3.18 -25.05
CA ASP A 252 17.83 -3.74 -26.40
C ASP A 252 16.44 -4.27 -26.79
N PHE A 253 15.78 -4.98 -25.87
CA PHE A 253 14.45 -5.56 -26.10
C PHE A 253 13.38 -4.49 -26.40
N LEU A 254 13.44 -3.35 -25.71
CA LEU A 254 12.44 -2.28 -25.82
C LEU A 254 12.81 -1.17 -26.80
N GLN A 255 13.95 -1.26 -27.49
CA GLN A 255 14.48 -0.15 -28.31
C GLN A 255 13.52 0.31 -29.41
N ASP A 256 12.89 -0.64 -30.11
CA ASP A 256 12.03 -0.37 -31.28
C ASP A 256 10.55 -0.65 -30.99
N VAL A 257 10.18 -0.78 -29.72
CA VAL A 257 8.82 -1.13 -29.30
C VAL A 257 7.95 0.13 -29.22
N ASP A 258 6.79 0.09 -29.87
CA ASP A 258 5.78 1.15 -29.77
C ASP A 258 5.03 1.02 -28.42
N PRO A 259 5.10 2.02 -27.53
CA PRO A 259 4.41 1.99 -26.24
C PRO A 259 2.91 1.78 -26.35
N VAL A 260 2.29 2.25 -27.44
CA VAL A 260 0.84 2.15 -27.65
C VAL A 260 0.40 0.71 -27.94
N GLN A 261 1.33 -0.15 -28.34
CA GLN A 261 1.06 -1.54 -28.72
C GLN A 261 1.37 -2.55 -27.62
N LEU A 262 1.67 -2.08 -26.40
CA LEU A 262 2.02 -2.94 -25.29
C LEU A 262 0.81 -3.47 -24.52
N GLY A 263 0.88 -4.72 -24.05
CA GLY A 263 -0.02 -5.25 -23.04
C GLY A 263 -1.41 -5.57 -23.58
N THR A 264 -1.62 -6.80 -24.07
CA THR A 264 -2.90 -7.18 -24.70
C THR A 264 -3.70 -8.20 -23.93
N THR A 265 -3.04 -9.10 -23.21
CA THR A 265 -3.68 -10.22 -22.49
C THR A 265 -3.33 -10.21 -21.02
N LYS A 266 -4.15 -10.87 -20.20
CA LYS A 266 -3.89 -10.97 -18.76
C LYS A 266 -2.72 -11.91 -18.41
N TRP A 267 -2.61 -13.02 -19.12
CA TRP A 267 -1.60 -14.06 -18.96
C TRP A 267 -0.74 -14.19 -20.21
N PRO A 268 0.45 -14.84 -20.13
CA PRO A 268 1.30 -15.09 -21.30
C PRO A 268 0.61 -15.90 -22.41
N TRP A 269 -0.40 -16.68 -22.03
CA TRP A 269 -1.15 -17.58 -22.91
C TRP A 269 -2.57 -17.09 -23.24
N GLY A 270 -2.99 -15.92 -22.76
CA GLY A 270 -4.33 -15.38 -23.03
C GLY A 270 -5.01 -14.79 -21.80
N ASP A 271 -6.33 -14.76 -21.79
CA ASP A 271 -7.08 -14.00 -20.79
C ASP A 271 -7.51 -14.80 -19.57
N THR A 272 -7.41 -16.13 -19.63
CA THR A 272 -7.97 -17.03 -18.63
C THR A 272 -6.94 -18.03 -18.12
N LEU A 273 -6.96 -18.29 -16.81
CA LEU A 273 -6.17 -19.33 -16.17
C LEU A 273 -6.83 -20.71 -16.33
N PHE A 274 -8.16 -20.75 -16.24
CA PHE A 274 -8.95 -21.96 -16.45
C PHE A 274 -9.56 -21.95 -17.85
N VAL A 275 -9.52 -23.09 -18.52
CA VAL A 275 -10.20 -23.36 -19.78
C VAL A 275 -11.45 -24.20 -19.46
N PRO A 276 -12.67 -23.70 -19.71
CA PRO A 276 -13.88 -24.48 -19.51
C PRO A 276 -13.98 -25.58 -20.56
N ALA A 277 -14.58 -26.72 -20.19
CA ALA A 277 -14.86 -27.77 -21.16
C ALA A 277 -15.86 -27.27 -22.23
N LEU A 278 -15.68 -27.71 -23.47
CA LEU A 278 -16.52 -27.24 -24.58
C LEU A 278 -18.01 -27.59 -24.34
N GLY A 279 -18.88 -26.58 -24.45
CA GLY A 279 -20.33 -26.75 -24.29
C GLY A 279 -20.81 -26.86 -22.84
N ARG A 280 -19.94 -26.54 -21.86
CA ARG A 280 -20.25 -26.58 -20.43
C ARG A 280 -20.32 -25.17 -19.84
N GLU A 281 -21.54 -24.69 -19.60
CA GLU A 281 -21.79 -23.35 -19.04
C GLU A 281 -21.30 -23.24 -17.58
N ASP A 282 -21.36 -24.33 -16.82
CA ASP A 282 -20.86 -24.46 -15.45
C ASP A 282 -19.34 -24.23 -15.34
N GLY A 283 -18.58 -24.47 -16.41
CA GLY A 283 -17.17 -24.09 -16.49
C GLY A 283 -16.95 -22.58 -16.48
N THR A 284 -17.86 -21.80 -17.07
CA THR A 284 -17.76 -20.33 -17.10
C THR A 284 -17.92 -19.72 -15.70
N GLU A 285 -18.74 -20.34 -14.84
CA GLU A 285 -18.95 -19.94 -13.44
C GLU A 285 -17.69 -20.12 -12.56
N ILE A 286 -16.70 -20.86 -13.03
CA ILE A 286 -15.40 -21.04 -12.38
C ILE A 286 -14.39 -20.00 -12.88
N VAL A 287 -14.38 -19.75 -14.19
CA VAL A 287 -13.42 -18.85 -14.85
C VAL A 287 -13.57 -17.40 -14.38
N GLU A 288 -14.79 -16.86 -14.34
CA GLU A 288 -14.96 -15.46 -13.99
C GLU A 288 -14.46 -15.12 -12.55
N PRO A 289 -14.82 -15.90 -11.51
CA PRO A 289 -14.28 -15.69 -10.17
C PRO A 289 -12.77 -15.91 -10.07
N SER A 290 -12.20 -16.87 -10.82
CA SER A 290 -10.75 -17.07 -10.85
C SER A 290 -10.06 -15.82 -11.40
N GLU A 291 -10.56 -15.21 -12.47
CA GLU A 291 -9.88 -14.08 -13.08
C GLU A 291 -9.96 -12.78 -12.27
N ARG A 292 -10.99 -12.58 -11.45
CA ARG A 292 -11.11 -11.32 -10.67
C ARG A 292 -10.10 -11.16 -9.54
N LYS A 293 -9.51 -12.25 -9.03
CA LYS A 293 -8.66 -12.24 -7.82
C LYS A 293 -7.21 -12.64 -8.04
N THR A 294 -6.85 -12.97 -9.28
CA THR A 294 -5.59 -13.64 -9.60
C THR A 294 -4.73 -12.83 -10.56
N SER A 295 -3.41 -12.96 -10.38
CA SER A 295 -2.39 -12.39 -11.25
C SER A 295 -1.19 -13.33 -11.25
N ILE A 296 -0.40 -13.30 -12.32
CA ILE A 296 0.78 -14.15 -12.47
C ILE A 296 1.83 -13.99 -11.35
N ASP A 297 1.82 -12.86 -10.65
CA ASP A 297 2.74 -12.54 -9.54
C ASP A 297 2.46 -13.33 -8.26
N LYS A 298 1.28 -13.93 -8.14
CA LYS A 298 0.90 -14.69 -6.95
C LYS A 298 1.28 -16.14 -7.17
N ALA A 299 2.28 -16.60 -6.44
CA ALA A 299 2.70 -17.99 -6.50
C ALA A 299 1.63 -18.92 -5.91
N ALA A 300 0.77 -18.42 -5.01
CA ALA A 300 -0.41 -19.11 -4.52
C ALA A 300 -1.61 -18.16 -4.35
N PHE A 301 -2.82 -18.65 -4.60
CA PHE A 301 -4.05 -17.89 -4.38
C PHE A 301 -5.26 -18.80 -4.20
N ALA A 302 -6.29 -18.24 -3.57
CA ALA A 302 -7.59 -18.87 -3.43
C ALA A 302 -8.68 -18.01 -4.07
N PHE A 303 -9.69 -18.67 -4.65
CA PHE A 303 -10.91 -18.02 -5.13
C PHE A 303 -12.12 -18.89 -4.81
N THR A 304 -13.31 -18.30 -4.87
CA THR A 304 -14.56 -18.98 -4.49
C THR A 304 -15.51 -19.05 -5.68
N THR A 305 -16.19 -20.17 -5.84
CA THR A 305 -17.24 -20.37 -6.85
C THR A 305 -18.50 -20.95 -6.22
N ASN A 306 -19.65 -20.68 -6.83
CA ASN A 306 -20.95 -21.27 -6.46
C ASN A 306 -21.36 -22.38 -7.44
N CYS A 307 -20.42 -22.89 -8.26
CA CYS A 307 -20.67 -23.96 -9.21
C CYS A 307 -21.06 -25.26 -8.49
N ASP A 308 -22.35 -25.57 -8.41
CA ASP A 308 -22.86 -26.74 -7.69
C ASP A 308 -22.45 -28.08 -8.30
N ALA A 309 -22.08 -28.09 -9.59
CA ALA A 309 -21.69 -29.30 -10.31
C ALA A 309 -20.31 -29.84 -9.90
N LEU A 310 -19.44 -29.00 -9.32
CA LEU A 310 -18.08 -29.38 -8.96
C LEU A 310 -18.08 -30.29 -7.72
N THR A 311 -17.68 -31.55 -7.91
CA THR A 311 -17.64 -32.53 -6.80
C THR A 311 -16.30 -33.24 -6.64
N ARG A 312 -15.46 -33.26 -7.68
CA ARG A 312 -14.11 -33.86 -7.62
C ARG A 312 -13.08 -32.99 -8.33
N TRP A 313 -11.82 -33.19 -7.98
CA TRP A 313 -10.70 -32.48 -8.60
C TRP A 313 -9.44 -33.34 -8.58
N ASP A 314 -8.53 -33.02 -9.49
CA ASP A 314 -7.13 -33.44 -9.45
C ASP A 314 -6.24 -32.21 -9.63
N ALA A 315 -4.92 -32.38 -9.69
CA ALA A 315 -3.98 -31.26 -9.69
C ALA A 315 -4.14 -30.29 -10.88
N GLU A 316 -4.90 -30.66 -11.92
CA GLU A 316 -5.04 -29.89 -13.15
C GLU A 316 -6.51 -29.65 -13.55
N THR A 317 -7.45 -30.47 -13.09
CA THR A 317 -8.85 -30.46 -13.53
C THR A 317 -9.86 -30.42 -12.40
N LEU A 318 -10.98 -29.77 -12.68
CA LEU A 318 -12.19 -29.70 -11.87
C LEU A 318 -13.29 -30.51 -12.56
N ARG A 319 -13.98 -31.39 -11.82
CA ARG A 319 -14.86 -32.43 -12.38
C ARG A 319 -16.21 -32.53 -11.66
N ASP A 320 -17.21 -33.00 -12.40
CA ASP A 320 -18.52 -33.33 -11.85
C ASP A 320 -18.57 -34.74 -11.21
N ASP A 321 -19.76 -35.10 -10.71
CA ASP A 321 -20.02 -36.38 -10.05
C ASP A 321 -19.82 -37.58 -10.98
N ALA A 322 -20.15 -37.40 -12.27
CA ALA A 322 -19.90 -38.33 -13.35
C ALA A 322 -18.43 -38.38 -13.83
N GLN A 323 -17.53 -37.62 -13.21
CA GLN A 323 -16.11 -37.47 -13.56
C GLN A 323 -15.83 -36.74 -14.88
N ALA A 324 -16.84 -36.12 -15.48
CA ALA A 324 -16.63 -35.27 -16.64
C ALA A 324 -15.94 -33.97 -16.22
N VAL A 325 -15.03 -33.49 -17.08
CA VAL A 325 -14.28 -32.25 -16.83
C VAL A 325 -15.22 -31.07 -16.98
N ILE A 326 -15.24 -30.20 -15.97
CA ILE A 326 -15.94 -28.93 -15.97
C ILE A 326 -14.99 -27.83 -16.45
N ALA A 327 -13.81 -27.75 -15.84
CA ALA A 327 -12.75 -26.81 -16.20
C ALA A 327 -11.37 -27.43 -15.94
N ARG A 328 -10.37 -26.96 -16.68
CA ARG A 328 -8.97 -27.40 -16.55
C ARG A 328 -8.06 -26.17 -16.50
N LEU A 329 -6.96 -26.22 -15.75
CA LEU A 329 -5.91 -25.22 -15.86
C LEU A 329 -5.40 -25.14 -17.31
N HIS A 330 -5.04 -23.95 -17.76
CA HIS A 330 -4.39 -23.78 -19.06
C HIS A 330 -3.08 -24.57 -19.11
N ASP A 331 -2.76 -25.21 -20.24
CA ASP A 331 -1.58 -26.09 -20.36
C ASP A 331 -0.27 -25.34 -20.04
N ASP A 332 -0.18 -24.08 -20.44
CA ASP A 332 0.96 -23.20 -20.12
C ASP A 332 1.02 -22.82 -18.63
N ALA A 333 -0.13 -22.73 -17.94
CA ALA A 333 -0.16 -22.51 -16.50
C ALA A 333 0.39 -23.73 -15.75
N ILE A 334 0.01 -24.93 -16.21
CA ILE A 334 0.52 -26.20 -15.68
C ILE A 334 2.02 -26.30 -15.93
N THR A 335 2.49 -25.92 -17.12
CA THR A 335 3.91 -25.89 -17.48
C THR A 335 4.69 -24.91 -16.61
N LEU A 336 4.09 -23.77 -16.26
CA LEU A 336 4.67 -22.79 -15.33
C LEU A 336 4.64 -23.28 -13.86
N GLY A 337 4.01 -24.41 -13.58
CA GLY A 337 4.01 -25.07 -12.27
C GLY A 337 2.73 -24.93 -11.47
N TYR A 338 1.72 -24.20 -11.94
CA TYR A 338 0.45 -24.10 -11.22
C TYR A 338 -0.25 -25.45 -11.12
N ARG A 339 -0.76 -25.74 -9.93
CA ARG A 339 -1.60 -26.91 -9.63
C ARG A 339 -2.77 -26.48 -8.75
N ILE A 340 -3.90 -27.16 -8.92
CA ILE A 340 -4.99 -27.15 -7.94
C ILE A 340 -4.49 -27.95 -6.74
N VAL A 341 -4.49 -27.37 -5.56
CA VAL A 341 -3.92 -27.99 -4.36
C VAL A 341 -4.96 -28.28 -3.29
N GLU A 342 -6.10 -27.59 -3.34
CA GLU A 342 -7.17 -27.77 -2.37
C GLU A 342 -8.49 -27.29 -2.98
N VAL A 343 -9.57 -28.04 -2.71
CA VAL A 343 -10.94 -27.61 -2.98
C VAL A 343 -11.81 -27.97 -1.79
N ASP A 344 -12.28 -26.96 -1.08
CA ASP A 344 -13.11 -27.11 0.12
C ASP A 344 -14.51 -26.59 -0.11
N ARG A 345 -15.48 -27.21 0.57
CA ARG A 345 -16.89 -26.80 0.53
C ARG A 345 -17.27 -26.11 1.84
N PHE A 346 -17.94 -24.97 1.71
CA PHE A 346 -18.39 -24.14 2.82
C PHE A 346 -19.84 -23.72 2.66
N ASP A 347 -20.45 -23.28 3.76
CA ASP A 347 -21.77 -22.66 3.77
C ASP A 347 -21.65 -21.17 4.09
N GLY A 348 -22.07 -20.32 3.16
CA GLY A 348 -22.04 -18.87 3.29
C GLY A 348 -23.43 -18.26 3.48
N ARG A 349 -23.46 -16.94 3.67
CA ARG A 349 -24.71 -16.15 3.80
C ARG A 349 -25.68 -16.33 2.62
N HIS A 350 -25.16 -16.66 1.44
CA HIS A 350 -25.92 -16.77 0.19
C HIS A 350 -26.12 -18.22 -0.27
N GLY A 351 -25.80 -19.20 0.58
CA GLY A 351 -25.84 -20.63 0.24
C GLY A 351 -24.45 -21.27 0.23
N PRO A 352 -24.38 -22.54 -0.20
CA PRO A 352 -23.11 -23.27 -0.30
C PRO A 352 -22.20 -22.62 -1.35
N TYR A 353 -20.89 -22.69 -1.10
CA TYR A 353 -19.87 -22.29 -2.07
C TYR A 353 -18.63 -23.17 -1.89
N GLN A 354 -17.75 -23.16 -2.89
CA GLN A 354 -16.47 -23.85 -2.83
C GLN A 354 -15.32 -22.86 -2.89
N SER A 355 -14.28 -23.10 -2.08
CA SER A 355 -12.99 -22.42 -2.16
C SER A 355 -12.01 -23.30 -2.92
N ILE A 356 -11.40 -22.77 -3.96
CA ILE A 356 -10.40 -23.45 -4.79
C ILE A 356 -9.07 -22.74 -4.57
N VAL A 357 -8.05 -23.51 -4.17
CA VAL A 357 -6.68 -23.02 -4.01
C VAL A 357 -5.82 -23.53 -5.15
N VAL A 358 -5.10 -22.61 -5.77
CA VAL A 358 -4.15 -22.89 -6.84
C VAL A 358 -2.78 -22.37 -6.41
N SER A 359 -1.74 -23.18 -6.60
CA SER A 359 -0.38 -22.83 -6.20
C SER A 359 0.63 -23.37 -7.22
N ARG A 360 1.67 -22.59 -7.51
CA ARG A 360 2.90 -23.04 -8.16
C ARG A 360 4.04 -23.28 -7.16
N VAL A 361 3.82 -22.97 -5.89
CA VAL A 361 4.74 -23.33 -4.80
C VAL A 361 4.48 -24.79 -4.44
N PRO A 362 5.53 -25.62 -4.31
CA PRO A 362 5.37 -27.00 -3.85
C PRO A 362 4.60 -27.03 -2.53
N VAL A 363 3.53 -27.81 -2.47
CA VAL A 363 2.85 -28.09 -1.19
C VAL A 363 3.83 -28.91 -0.35
N PRO A 364 4.15 -28.51 0.89
CA PRO A 364 4.99 -29.32 1.78
C PRO A 364 4.41 -30.73 1.87
N ALA A 365 5.25 -31.76 1.71
CA ALA A 365 4.81 -33.12 1.97
C ALA A 365 4.26 -33.18 3.40
N GLU A 366 3.01 -33.62 3.55
CA GLU A 366 2.42 -33.88 4.87
C GLU A 366 3.40 -34.78 5.65
N THR A 367 3.77 -34.32 6.85
CA THR A 367 4.67 -35.06 7.76
C THR A 367 3.89 -35.90 8.74
#